data_AF-A0A367XK47-F1
#
_entry.id   AF-A0A367XK47-F1
#
_cell.length_a   1.000
_cell.length_b   1.000
_cell.length_c   1.000
_cell.angle_alpha   90.00
_cell.angle_beta   90.00
_cell.angle_gamma   90.00
#
_symmetry.space_group_name_H-M   'P 1'
#
loop_
_entity.id
_entity.type
_entity.pdbx_description
1 polymer ?
#
loop_
_entity_poly.entity_id
_entity_poly.type
_entity_poly.pdbx_seq_one_letter_code
_entity_poly.pdbx_strand_id
1 'polypeptide(L)'
;MQHDFDTIIIGGSFAGMSAALQLVRARQKVLVLDGNVRRNRFARHSHGFLGQDGASPDNIIATSRAQLLKYPTLSWENTLAQSAEQMGRLFKITTETGQSYLTRTLVLATGVTDTLPDIPGLAERWGDRVFHCPYCHGYEMDQQPLGVLASSDLAMHQALMLPDWGPTTFFLNNAFDPTDIQLSQLARRKVTLERTPVAEITGDQATVRLTDGRNIPLAGLLIQTRTAITSPIASQLGCAFVEGPLGPYLQTDAMMETTIPGVFACGDAMIAAGSVGLAVGNGIRAGTAAHHCLIFWDDA
;
A
#
# COMPACT_ATOMS: atom_id res chain seq x y z
N MET A 1 -14.66 30.78 10.75
CA MET A 1 -15.29 29.57 11.35
C MET A 1 -14.27 28.95 12.29
N GLN A 2 -14.69 28.52 13.48
CA GLN A 2 -13.82 27.82 14.43
C GLN A 2 -13.62 26.37 13.94
N HIS A 3 -12.41 25.84 14.03
CA HIS A 3 -12.08 24.45 13.69
C HIS A 3 -11.70 23.66 14.95
N ASP A 4 -11.91 22.34 14.91
CA ASP A 4 -11.63 21.44 16.03
C ASP A 4 -10.14 21.03 16.04
N PHE A 5 -9.61 20.73 14.85
CA PHE A 5 -8.23 20.28 14.63
C PHE A 5 -7.56 21.06 13.50
N ASP A 6 -6.27 21.35 13.64
CA ASP A 6 -5.52 22.02 12.58
C ASP A 6 -5.37 21.10 11.35
N THR A 7 -5.16 19.80 11.60
CA THR A 7 -5.10 18.76 10.57
C THR A 7 -5.84 17.49 11.01
N ILE A 8 -6.64 16.91 10.12
CA ILE A 8 -7.14 15.54 10.28
C ILE A 8 -6.40 14.61 9.31
N ILE A 9 -5.95 13.47 9.82
CA ILE A 9 -5.26 12.42 9.05
C ILE A 9 -6.20 11.23 8.93
N ILE A 10 -6.42 10.76 7.71
CA ILE A 10 -7.29 9.62 7.42
C ILE A 10 -6.40 8.42 7.09
N GLY A 11 -6.31 7.49 8.03
CA GLY A 11 -5.41 6.33 8.01
C GLY A 11 -4.26 6.47 9.00
N GLY A 12 -4.16 5.52 9.94
CA GLY A 12 -3.19 5.53 11.05
C GLY A 12 -2.06 4.52 10.92
N SER A 13 -1.69 4.13 9.69
CA SER A 13 -0.55 3.25 9.44
C SER A 13 0.76 4.04 9.29
N PHE A 14 1.79 3.45 8.68
CA PHE A 14 3.12 4.04 8.52
C PHE A 14 3.12 5.48 7.99
N ALA A 15 2.39 5.74 6.90
CA ALA A 15 2.35 7.07 6.28
C ALA A 15 1.66 8.11 7.16
N GLY A 16 0.46 7.79 7.67
CA GLY A 16 -0.31 8.70 8.51
C GLY A 16 0.37 8.99 9.85
N MET A 17 0.96 7.98 10.50
CA MET A 17 1.75 8.18 11.72
C MET A 17 3.02 9.03 11.46
N SER A 18 3.67 8.82 10.32
CA SER A 18 4.83 9.62 9.93
C SER A 18 4.47 11.10 9.73
N ALA A 19 3.34 11.38 9.07
CA ALA A 19 2.78 12.72 8.92
C ALA A 19 2.37 13.33 10.28
N ALA A 20 1.63 12.57 11.09
CA ALA A 20 1.20 12.97 12.42
C ALA A 20 2.37 13.43 13.28
N LEU A 21 3.49 12.69 13.24
CA LEU A 21 4.67 12.99 14.05
C LEU A 21 5.24 14.38 13.75
N GLN A 22 5.25 14.81 12.48
CA GLN A 22 5.74 16.15 12.11
C GLN A 22 4.80 17.24 12.66
N LEU A 23 3.50 17.04 12.48
CA LEU A 23 2.46 17.99 12.88
C LEU A 23 2.37 18.17 14.41
N VAL A 24 2.38 17.08 15.17
CA VAL A 24 2.30 17.15 16.65
C VAL A 24 3.58 17.72 17.26
N ARG A 25 4.75 17.51 16.62
CA ARG A 25 6.00 18.17 17.02
C ARG A 25 6.00 19.66 16.74
N ALA A 26 5.27 20.09 15.71
CA ALA A 26 4.95 21.48 15.45
C ALA A 26 3.80 22.03 16.34
N ARG A 27 3.37 21.26 17.35
CA ARG A 27 2.32 21.60 18.33
C ARG A 27 0.94 21.85 17.72
N GLN A 28 0.70 21.34 16.52
CA GLN A 28 -0.62 21.37 15.89
C GLN A 28 -1.57 20.41 16.59
N LYS A 29 -2.86 20.76 16.65
CA LYS A 29 -3.94 19.86 17.05
C LYS A 29 -4.24 18.90 15.90
N VAL A 30 -3.97 17.62 16.12
CA VAL A 30 -4.08 16.59 15.08
C VAL A 30 -5.08 15.52 15.53
N LEU A 31 -5.97 15.12 14.64
CA LEU A 31 -6.79 13.92 14.81
C LEU A 31 -6.39 12.88 13.77
N VAL A 32 -6.13 11.65 14.22
CA VAL A 32 -5.99 10.49 13.35
C VAL A 32 -7.26 9.66 13.41
N LEU A 33 -7.89 9.44 12.25
CA LEU A 33 -9.01 8.52 12.06
C LEU A 33 -8.49 7.26 11.38
N ASP A 34 -8.51 6.12 12.08
CA ASP A 34 -7.93 4.88 11.58
C ASP A 34 -8.87 3.67 11.70
N GLY A 35 -9.12 2.99 10.58
CA GLY A 35 -9.88 1.74 10.56
C GLY A 35 -9.09 0.52 11.04
N ASN A 36 -7.78 0.66 11.31
CA ASN A 36 -6.89 -0.41 11.79
C ASN A 36 -6.80 -1.63 10.85
N VAL A 37 -7.03 -1.45 9.55
CA VAL A 37 -6.89 -2.50 8.53
C VAL A 37 -5.71 -2.16 7.61
N ARG A 38 -4.51 -2.63 7.99
CA ARG A 38 -3.26 -2.37 7.23
C ARG A 38 -3.10 -3.30 6.05
N ARG A 39 -2.52 -2.83 4.94
CA ARG A 39 -2.21 -3.65 3.75
C ARG A 39 -1.32 -4.85 4.07
N ASN A 40 -0.31 -4.66 4.92
CA ASN A 40 0.66 -5.70 5.28
C ASN A 40 0.28 -6.54 6.51
N ARG A 41 -0.98 -6.49 6.97
CA ARG A 41 -1.47 -7.28 8.13
C ARG A 41 -1.36 -8.80 7.95
N PHE A 42 -1.16 -9.25 6.72
CA PHE A 42 -1.03 -10.65 6.37
C PHE A 42 0.38 -11.21 6.59
N ALA A 43 1.39 -10.34 6.62
CA ALA A 43 2.79 -10.74 6.77
C ALA A 43 3.20 -10.79 8.25
N ARG A 44 4.00 -11.79 8.62
CA ARG A 44 4.50 -11.96 10.00
C ARG A 44 5.65 -11.01 10.32
N HIS A 45 6.49 -10.72 9.32
CA HIS A 45 7.67 -9.87 9.44
C HIS A 45 7.70 -8.85 8.30
N SER A 46 8.24 -7.66 8.57
CA SER A 46 8.47 -6.60 7.61
C SER A 46 9.96 -6.52 7.29
N HIS A 47 10.31 -6.38 6.02
CA HIS A 47 11.69 -6.26 5.55
C HIS A 47 11.91 -5.02 4.70
N GLY A 48 13.17 -4.61 4.53
CA GLY A 48 13.58 -3.50 3.68
C GLY A 48 13.38 -2.11 4.29
N PHE A 49 13.02 -2.02 5.57
CA PHE A 49 12.94 -0.74 6.30
C PHE A 49 14.04 -0.66 7.36
N LEU A 50 14.99 0.25 7.14
CA LEU A 50 16.19 0.36 7.97
C LEU A 50 15.84 0.59 9.45
N GLY A 51 16.44 -0.21 10.32
CA GLY A 51 16.17 -0.21 11.77
C GLY A 51 14.94 -0.99 12.21
N GLN A 52 14.13 -1.50 11.28
CA GLN A 52 12.95 -2.35 11.53
C GLN A 52 12.97 -3.64 10.68
N ASP A 53 14.10 -3.97 10.05
CA ASP A 53 14.23 -5.14 9.18
C ASP A 53 14.06 -6.43 9.99
N GLY A 54 13.13 -7.28 9.56
CA GLY A 54 12.73 -8.50 10.27
C GLY A 54 11.75 -8.27 11.44
N ALA A 55 11.37 -7.03 11.76
CA ALA A 55 10.42 -6.78 12.83
C ALA A 55 8.98 -7.11 12.41
N SER A 56 8.16 -7.55 13.36
CA SER A 56 6.73 -7.75 13.10
C SER A 56 6.05 -6.42 12.75
N PRO A 57 5.22 -6.36 11.69
CA PRO A 57 4.44 -5.17 11.35
C PRO A 57 3.65 -4.61 12.54
N ASP A 58 3.09 -5.47 13.38
CA ASP A 58 2.30 -5.08 14.54
C ASP A 58 3.16 -4.41 15.62
N ASN A 59 4.38 -4.92 15.84
CA ASN A 59 5.32 -4.33 16.79
C ASN A 59 5.80 -2.95 16.31
N ILE A 60 6.07 -2.80 15.00
CA ILE A 60 6.47 -1.50 14.43
C ILE A 60 5.35 -0.48 14.65
N ILE A 61 4.10 -0.85 14.37
CA ILE A 61 2.93 0.02 14.52
C ILE A 61 2.69 0.35 16.00
N ALA A 62 2.70 -0.65 16.88
CA ALA A 62 2.49 -0.44 18.32
C ALA A 62 3.54 0.50 18.91
N THR A 63 4.81 0.29 18.57
CA THR A 63 5.92 1.16 19.00
C THR A 63 5.74 2.58 18.48
N SER A 64 5.43 2.75 17.20
CA SER A 64 5.22 4.07 16.57
C SER A 64 4.04 4.81 17.19
N ARG A 65 2.91 4.12 17.41
CA ARG A 65 1.72 4.69 18.06
C ARG A 65 2.01 5.11 19.49
N ALA A 66 2.75 4.30 20.25
CA ALA A 66 3.15 4.64 21.62
C ALA A 66 4.07 5.87 21.68
N GLN A 67 4.90 6.12 20.67
CA GLN A 67 5.69 7.36 20.57
C GLN A 67 4.80 8.58 20.30
N LEU A 68 3.82 8.44 19.41
CA LEU A 68 2.88 9.51 19.06
C LEU A 68 1.94 9.91 20.20
N LEU A 69 1.44 8.94 20.98
CA LEU A 69 0.53 9.20 22.10
C LEU A 69 1.17 9.98 23.26
N LYS A 70 2.49 10.24 23.23
CA LYS A 70 3.17 11.11 24.19
C LYS A 70 2.89 12.59 23.94
N TYR A 71 2.39 12.97 22.77
CA TYR A 71 2.11 14.34 22.40
C TYR A 71 0.66 14.71 22.73
N PRO A 72 0.39 15.69 23.62
CA PRO A 72 -0.96 15.98 24.13
C PRO A 72 -1.87 16.64 23.09
N THR A 73 -1.32 17.11 21.97
CA THR A 73 -2.12 17.70 20.86
C THR A 73 -2.59 16.66 19.86
N LEU A 74 -2.28 15.37 20.08
CA LEU A 74 -2.76 14.26 19.28
C LEU A 74 -4.04 13.67 19.88
N SER A 75 -5.08 13.58 19.05
CA SER A 75 -6.24 12.72 19.25
C SER A 75 -6.20 11.55 18.28
N TRP A 76 -6.71 10.40 18.70
CA TRP A 76 -6.77 9.20 17.87
C TRP A 76 -8.10 8.49 18.05
N GLU A 77 -8.77 8.19 16.95
CA GLU A 77 -10.02 7.43 16.93
C GLU A 77 -9.91 6.22 16.01
N ASN A 78 -10.35 5.07 16.53
CA ASN A 78 -10.42 3.83 15.75
C ASN A 78 -11.77 3.79 15.03
N THR A 79 -11.92 4.60 13.98
CA THR A 79 -13.15 4.77 13.21
C THR A 79 -12.82 5.14 11.76
N LEU A 80 -13.68 4.78 10.82
CA LEU A 80 -13.53 5.18 9.43
C LEU A 80 -14.11 6.58 9.19
N ALA A 81 -13.40 7.39 8.39
CA ALA A 81 -13.98 8.56 7.76
C ALA A 81 -14.94 8.11 6.63
N GLN A 82 -16.21 8.46 6.75
CA GLN A 82 -17.27 8.05 5.83
C GLN A 82 -17.57 9.13 4.78
N SER A 83 -17.55 10.41 5.19
CA SER A 83 -17.73 11.51 4.26
C SER A 83 -16.82 12.71 4.50
N ALA A 84 -16.55 13.47 3.44
CA ALA A 84 -15.87 14.75 3.50
C ALA A 84 -16.58 15.81 2.64
N GLU A 85 -16.61 17.04 3.15
CA GLU A 85 -17.15 18.21 2.47
C GLU A 85 -16.21 19.40 2.65
N GLN A 86 -15.97 20.17 1.59
CA GLN A 86 -15.26 21.44 1.67
C GLN A 86 -16.23 22.56 2.03
N MET A 87 -15.98 23.23 3.16
CA MET A 87 -16.77 24.34 3.70
C MET A 87 -15.94 25.63 3.66
N GLY A 88 -15.85 26.24 2.48
CA GLY A 88 -14.97 27.40 2.26
C GLY A 88 -13.50 27.02 2.42
N ARG A 89 -12.84 27.55 3.45
CA ARG A 89 -11.42 27.27 3.77
C ARG A 89 -11.22 26.13 4.78
N LEU A 90 -12.30 25.46 5.17
CA LEU A 90 -12.28 24.31 6.10
C LEU A 90 -12.78 23.05 5.39
N PHE A 91 -12.49 21.91 5.99
CA PHE A 91 -13.03 20.61 5.62
C PHE A 91 -13.83 20.07 6.80
N LYS A 92 -15.02 19.55 6.49
CA LYS A 92 -15.84 18.78 7.43
C LYS A 92 -15.66 17.30 7.13
N ILE A 93 -15.21 16.54 8.11
CA ILE A 93 -15.10 15.08 8.05
C ILE A 93 -16.18 14.47 8.93
N THR A 94 -16.97 13.56 8.38
CA THR A 94 -17.94 12.75 9.13
C THR A 94 -17.46 11.32 9.19
N THR A 95 -17.43 10.76 10.39
CA THR A 95 -17.04 9.37 10.65
C THR A 95 -18.24 8.43 10.46
N GLU A 96 -17.99 7.13 10.34
CA GLU A 96 -19.05 6.11 10.24
C GLU A 96 -19.95 6.03 11.49
N THR A 97 -19.50 6.56 12.62
CA THR A 97 -20.29 6.67 13.85
C THR A 97 -21.21 7.91 13.85
N GLY A 98 -21.16 8.73 12.79
CA GLY A 98 -21.95 9.96 12.64
C GLY A 98 -21.30 11.20 13.26
N GLN A 99 -20.18 11.06 13.96
CA GLN A 99 -19.45 12.18 14.55
C GLN A 99 -18.78 13.02 13.45
N SER A 100 -18.87 14.35 13.56
CA SER A 100 -18.30 15.30 12.59
C SER A 100 -17.19 16.15 13.23
N TYR A 101 -16.16 16.46 12.44
CA TYR A 101 -15.05 17.33 12.82
C TYR A 101 -14.75 18.36 11.74
N LEU A 102 -14.37 19.57 12.15
CA LEU A 102 -13.88 20.62 11.25
C LEU A 102 -12.37 20.75 11.34
N THR A 103 -11.72 20.89 10.18
CA THR A 103 -10.28 21.08 10.09
C THR A 103 -9.86 22.01 8.97
N ARG A 104 -8.64 22.57 9.07
CA ARG A 104 -8.07 23.43 8.02
C ARG A 104 -7.37 22.64 6.92
N THR A 105 -6.77 21.49 7.26
CA THR A 105 -6.00 20.66 6.32
C THR A 105 -6.31 19.18 6.51
N LEU A 106 -6.13 18.40 5.45
CA LEU A 106 -6.31 16.95 5.45
C LEU A 106 -5.05 16.24 4.97
N VAL A 107 -4.74 15.09 5.58
CA VAL A 107 -3.74 14.15 5.05
C VAL A 107 -4.42 12.80 4.79
N LEU A 108 -4.49 12.41 3.53
CA LEU A 108 -5.04 11.14 3.07
C LEU A 108 -3.92 10.08 3.06
N ALA A 109 -3.95 9.22 4.08
CA ALA A 109 -2.99 8.14 4.29
C ALA A 109 -3.69 6.77 4.29
N THR A 110 -4.71 6.62 3.44
CA THR A 110 -5.70 5.54 3.48
C THR A 110 -5.16 4.20 3.00
N GLY A 111 -4.05 4.22 2.27
CA GLY A 111 -3.47 3.05 1.62
C GLY A 111 -4.35 2.52 0.48
N VAL A 112 -4.11 1.27 0.11
CA VAL A 112 -4.81 0.53 -0.95
C VAL A 112 -5.22 -0.86 -0.47
N THR A 113 -6.20 -1.44 -1.14
CA THR A 113 -6.55 -2.87 -1.04
C THR A 113 -6.05 -3.59 -2.28
N ASP A 114 -5.47 -4.77 -2.07
CA ASP A 114 -5.10 -5.70 -3.14
C ASP A 114 -6.29 -6.57 -3.54
N THR A 115 -6.62 -6.58 -4.82
CA THR A 115 -7.54 -7.54 -5.43
C THR A 115 -6.74 -8.70 -6.00
N LEU A 116 -6.94 -9.87 -5.40
CA LEU A 116 -6.32 -11.12 -5.84
C LEU A 116 -7.17 -11.78 -6.94
N PRO A 117 -6.58 -12.51 -7.90
CA PRO A 117 -7.32 -13.38 -8.79
C PRO A 117 -8.08 -14.47 -8.05
N ASP A 118 -9.24 -14.85 -8.59
CA ASP A 118 -10.10 -15.91 -8.04
C ASP A 118 -9.54 -17.29 -8.40
N ILE A 119 -8.48 -17.69 -7.69
CA ILE A 119 -7.86 -19.02 -7.79
C ILE A 119 -7.96 -19.67 -6.40
N PRO A 120 -8.58 -20.86 -6.29
CA PRO A 120 -8.70 -21.55 -5.02
C PRO A 120 -7.35 -21.72 -4.32
N GLY A 121 -7.27 -21.42 -3.02
CA GLY A 121 -6.05 -21.52 -2.25
C GLY A 121 -5.09 -20.32 -2.33
N LEU A 122 -5.30 -19.38 -3.25
CA LEU A 122 -4.39 -18.24 -3.40
C LEU A 122 -4.53 -17.26 -2.23
N ALA A 123 -5.75 -16.87 -1.87
CA ALA A 123 -6.01 -15.88 -0.83
C ALA A 123 -5.60 -16.37 0.56
N GLU A 124 -5.74 -17.66 0.84
CA GLU A 124 -5.36 -18.29 2.11
C GLU A 124 -3.85 -18.24 2.38
N ARG A 125 -3.04 -18.03 1.33
CA ARG A 125 -1.57 -17.99 1.39
C ARG A 125 -1.00 -16.58 1.22
N TRP A 126 -1.85 -15.57 1.04
CA TRP A 126 -1.44 -14.19 0.86
C TRP A 126 -0.69 -13.65 2.08
N GLY A 127 0.47 -13.04 1.86
CA GLY A 127 1.32 -12.46 2.91
C GLY A 127 2.30 -13.44 3.57
N ASP A 128 2.23 -14.74 3.24
CA ASP A 128 3.17 -15.76 3.73
C ASP A 128 3.89 -16.41 2.53
N ARG A 129 3.15 -17.20 1.74
CA ARG A 129 3.68 -17.93 0.58
C ARG A 129 3.31 -17.33 -0.76
N VAL A 130 2.30 -16.47 -0.79
CA VAL A 130 1.91 -15.68 -1.96
C VAL A 130 2.14 -14.21 -1.64
N PHE A 131 2.90 -13.50 -2.46
CA PHE A 131 3.26 -12.09 -2.22
C PHE A 131 3.38 -11.30 -3.52
N HIS A 132 3.43 -9.97 -3.46
CA HIS A 132 3.56 -9.10 -4.65
C HIS A 132 4.93 -8.43 -4.82
N CYS A 133 5.71 -8.36 -3.74
CA CYS A 133 6.96 -7.63 -3.67
C CYS A 133 8.11 -8.59 -3.38
N PRO A 134 9.01 -8.87 -4.35
CA PRO A 134 10.14 -9.77 -4.13
C PRO A 134 11.19 -9.16 -3.18
N TYR A 135 11.34 -7.82 -3.16
CA TYR A 135 12.20 -7.15 -2.19
C TYR A 135 11.73 -7.30 -0.73
N CYS A 136 10.45 -7.62 -0.53
CA CYS A 136 9.84 -7.68 0.79
C CYS A 136 9.86 -9.10 1.40
N HIS A 137 9.87 -10.14 0.56
CA HIS A 137 9.73 -11.53 1.01
C HIS A 137 10.62 -12.53 0.25
N GLY A 138 11.27 -12.10 -0.84
CA GLY A 138 12.01 -13.02 -1.71
C GLY A 138 13.26 -13.58 -1.03
N TYR A 139 13.91 -12.80 -0.15
CA TYR A 139 15.14 -13.22 0.53
C TYR A 139 14.89 -14.42 1.45
N GLU A 140 13.77 -14.39 2.17
CA GLU A 140 13.35 -15.41 3.12
C GLU A 140 12.97 -16.74 2.44
N MET A 141 12.86 -16.77 1.11
CA MET A 141 12.65 -18.00 0.35
C MET A 141 13.93 -18.81 0.14
N ASP A 142 15.08 -18.30 0.59
CA ASP A 142 16.35 -19.04 0.69
C ASP A 142 16.76 -19.74 -0.62
N GLN A 143 16.65 -19.03 -1.74
CA GLN A 143 17.06 -19.51 -3.06
C GLN A 143 16.35 -20.80 -3.52
N GLN A 144 15.23 -21.16 -2.89
CA GLN A 144 14.38 -22.28 -3.28
C GLN A 144 13.55 -21.97 -4.54
N PRO A 145 12.91 -22.98 -5.17
CA PRO A 145 12.06 -22.76 -6.34
C PRO A 145 10.93 -21.75 -6.07
N LEU A 146 10.81 -20.76 -6.96
CA LEU A 146 9.82 -19.69 -6.91
C LEU A 146 8.93 -19.69 -8.15
N GLY A 147 7.73 -19.13 -8.02
CA GLY A 147 6.80 -18.93 -9.12
C GLY A 147 6.50 -17.45 -9.38
N VAL A 148 6.20 -17.12 -10.63
CA VAL A 148 5.45 -15.90 -10.98
C VAL A 148 4.12 -16.33 -11.60
N LEU A 149 3.00 -15.85 -11.07
CA LEU A 149 1.68 -16.08 -11.65
C LEU A 149 1.24 -14.85 -12.44
N ALA A 150 1.06 -15.02 -13.76
CA ALA A 150 0.58 -13.94 -14.61
C ALA A 150 -0.90 -13.60 -14.30
N SER A 151 -1.15 -12.31 -14.13
CA SER A 151 -2.49 -11.69 -14.07
C SER A 151 -2.68 -10.60 -15.14
N SER A 152 -1.59 -10.20 -15.80
CA SER A 152 -1.53 -9.26 -16.92
C SER A 152 -0.13 -9.28 -17.55
N ASP A 153 0.07 -8.56 -18.66
CA ASP A 153 1.36 -8.41 -19.36
C ASP A 153 2.49 -7.87 -18.46
N LEU A 154 2.14 -7.12 -17.41
CA LEU A 154 3.09 -6.59 -16.44
C LEU A 154 3.83 -7.70 -15.66
N ALA A 155 3.30 -8.91 -15.62
CA ALA A 155 3.94 -10.06 -14.99
C ALA A 155 5.28 -10.42 -15.66
N MET A 156 5.50 -10.03 -16.92
CA MET A 156 6.78 -10.18 -17.62
C MET A 156 7.94 -9.54 -16.84
N HIS A 157 7.72 -8.34 -16.30
CA HIS A 157 8.73 -7.64 -15.51
C HIS A 157 9.09 -8.41 -14.23
N GLN A 158 8.10 -8.96 -13.54
CA GLN A 158 8.29 -9.80 -12.36
C GLN A 158 9.04 -11.09 -12.68
N ALA A 159 8.68 -11.76 -13.79
CA ALA A 159 9.33 -13.00 -14.25
C ALA A 159 10.81 -12.81 -14.58
N LEU A 160 11.21 -11.66 -15.13
CA LEU A 160 12.62 -11.35 -15.40
C LEU A 160 13.41 -10.99 -14.13
N MET A 161 12.73 -10.44 -13.12
CA MET A 161 13.34 -9.98 -11.88
C MET A 161 13.57 -11.12 -10.88
N LEU A 162 12.56 -11.98 -10.69
CA LEU A 162 12.55 -13.01 -9.64
C LEU A 162 13.73 -13.99 -9.64
N PRO A 163 14.40 -14.32 -10.77
CA PRO A 163 15.59 -15.19 -10.78
C PRO A 163 16.75 -14.75 -9.88
N ASP A 164 16.80 -13.49 -9.44
CA ASP A 164 17.82 -13.04 -8.48
C ASP A 164 17.58 -13.57 -7.05
N TRP A 165 16.37 -14.09 -6.77
CA TRP A 165 16.00 -14.70 -5.49
C TRP A 165 15.90 -16.23 -5.51
N GLY A 166 15.81 -16.87 -6.69
CA GLY A 166 15.73 -18.33 -6.78
C GLY A 166 15.32 -18.85 -8.18
N PRO A 167 15.45 -20.17 -8.45
CA PRO A 167 14.98 -20.78 -9.68
C PRO A 167 13.50 -20.46 -9.92
N THR A 168 13.17 -19.86 -11.07
CA THR A 168 11.85 -19.26 -11.29
C THR A 168 11.07 -20.00 -12.39
N THR A 169 9.82 -20.35 -12.06
CA THR A 169 8.80 -20.79 -13.02
C THR A 169 7.79 -19.69 -13.27
N PHE A 170 7.57 -19.30 -14.52
CA PHE A 170 6.57 -18.32 -14.91
C PHE A 170 5.32 -19.01 -15.46
N PHE A 171 4.23 -18.92 -14.72
CA PHE A 171 2.91 -19.46 -15.05
C PHE A 171 2.13 -18.43 -15.86
N LEU A 172 1.95 -18.69 -17.16
CA LEU A 172 1.26 -17.77 -18.07
C LEU A 172 -0.24 -17.67 -17.81
N ASN A 173 -0.83 -18.76 -17.33
CA ASN A 173 -2.22 -18.85 -16.85
C ASN A 173 -3.28 -18.22 -17.79
N ASN A 174 -3.07 -18.32 -19.12
CA ASN A 174 -3.88 -17.66 -20.16
C ASN A 174 -4.02 -16.13 -20.02
N ALA A 175 -3.23 -15.49 -19.14
CA ALA A 175 -3.27 -14.06 -18.86
C ALA A 175 -2.18 -13.28 -19.61
N PHE A 176 -1.22 -13.99 -20.20
CA PHE A 176 -0.09 -13.42 -20.94
C PHE A 176 0.42 -14.41 -21.98
N ASP A 177 0.74 -13.94 -23.18
CA ASP A 177 1.45 -14.73 -24.19
C ASP A 177 2.73 -13.98 -24.63
N PRO A 178 3.93 -14.45 -24.23
CA PRO A 178 5.16 -13.75 -24.55
C PRO A 178 5.48 -13.79 -26.05
N THR A 179 5.88 -12.64 -26.60
CA THR A 179 6.48 -12.51 -27.94
C THR A 179 7.82 -13.23 -28.05
N ASP A 180 8.33 -13.48 -29.26
CA ASP A 180 9.65 -14.11 -29.48
C ASP A 180 10.81 -13.37 -28.78
N ILE A 181 10.72 -12.04 -28.72
CA ILE A 181 11.69 -11.20 -28.01
C ILE A 181 11.60 -11.46 -26.51
N GLN A 182 10.40 -11.52 -25.94
CA GLN A 182 10.19 -11.80 -24.52
C GLN A 182 10.59 -13.24 -24.16
N LEU A 183 10.30 -14.23 -25.02
CA LEU A 183 10.78 -15.60 -24.85
C LEU A 183 12.32 -15.65 -24.79
N SER A 184 13.00 -14.90 -25.66
CA SER A 184 14.46 -14.79 -25.65
C SER A 184 14.99 -14.15 -24.37
N GLN A 185 14.29 -13.14 -23.81
CA GLN A 185 14.65 -12.50 -22.55
C GLN A 185 14.48 -13.46 -21.35
N LEU A 186 13.35 -14.17 -21.29
CA LEU A 186 13.06 -15.17 -20.26
C LEU A 186 14.10 -16.31 -20.28
N ALA A 187 14.46 -16.79 -21.47
CA ALA A 187 15.49 -17.81 -21.64
C ALA A 187 16.86 -17.34 -21.14
N ARG A 188 17.26 -16.08 -21.43
CA ARG A 188 18.51 -15.49 -20.91
C ARG A 188 18.54 -15.42 -19.38
N ARG A 189 17.38 -15.22 -18.75
CA ARG A 189 17.20 -15.21 -17.30
C ARG A 189 16.93 -16.59 -16.71
N LYS A 190 16.98 -17.65 -17.53
CA LYS A 190 16.76 -19.05 -17.14
C LYS A 190 15.39 -19.28 -16.47
N VAL A 191 14.38 -18.54 -16.92
CA VAL A 191 13.01 -18.70 -16.44
C VAL A 191 12.38 -19.91 -17.13
N THR A 192 11.83 -20.82 -16.34
CA THR A 192 11.02 -21.93 -16.87
C THR A 192 9.62 -21.42 -17.19
N LEU A 193 9.10 -21.70 -18.38
CA LEU A 193 7.73 -21.32 -18.75
C LEU A 193 6.77 -22.47 -18.50
N GLU A 194 5.66 -22.19 -17.83
CA GLU A 194 4.52 -23.10 -17.69
C GLU A 194 3.29 -22.49 -18.39
N ARG A 195 2.80 -23.21 -19.41
CA ARG A 195 1.69 -22.76 -20.26
C ARG A 195 0.36 -23.38 -19.82
N THR A 196 0.37 -24.53 -19.16
CA THR A 196 -0.87 -25.12 -18.67
C THR A 196 -1.46 -24.21 -17.58
N PRO A 197 -2.77 -23.90 -17.64
CA PRO A 197 -3.42 -23.06 -16.64
C PRO A 197 -3.33 -23.61 -15.22
N VAL A 198 -3.31 -22.70 -14.25
CA VAL A 198 -3.34 -23.03 -12.82
C VAL A 198 -4.78 -23.33 -12.42
N ALA A 199 -5.00 -24.50 -11.79
CA ALA A 199 -6.29 -24.90 -11.25
C ALA A 199 -6.49 -24.40 -9.81
N GLU A 200 -5.47 -24.56 -8.96
CA GLU A 200 -5.49 -24.09 -7.57
C GLU A 200 -4.09 -24.08 -6.95
N ILE A 201 -3.98 -23.47 -5.77
CA ILE A 201 -2.78 -23.47 -4.92
C ILE A 201 -3.03 -24.32 -3.67
N THR A 202 -2.14 -25.26 -3.38
CA THR A 202 -2.33 -26.29 -2.34
C THR A 202 -1.14 -26.44 -1.41
N GLY A 203 -1.36 -27.17 -0.31
CA GLY A 203 -0.36 -27.51 0.71
C GLY A 203 0.03 -26.34 1.62
N ASP A 204 0.86 -26.60 2.62
CA ASP A 204 1.33 -25.55 3.54
C ASP A 204 2.34 -24.60 2.85
N GLN A 205 2.89 -25.03 1.71
CA GLN A 205 3.72 -24.25 0.80
C GLN A 205 2.89 -23.70 -0.37
N ALA A 206 3.53 -23.10 -1.38
CA ALA A 206 2.86 -22.63 -2.59
C ALA A 206 2.87 -23.71 -3.70
N THR A 207 2.28 -24.90 -3.45
CA THR A 207 2.21 -25.93 -4.50
C THR A 207 1.15 -25.58 -5.53
N VAL A 208 1.59 -25.34 -6.76
CA VAL A 208 0.70 -25.01 -7.88
C VAL A 208 0.19 -26.31 -8.51
N ARG A 209 -1.14 -26.53 -8.48
CA ARG A 209 -1.77 -27.62 -9.24
C ARG A 209 -2.27 -27.09 -10.58
N LEU A 210 -1.82 -27.72 -11.66
CA LEU A 210 -2.21 -27.39 -13.02
C LEU A 210 -3.50 -28.11 -13.43
N THR A 211 -4.19 -27.62 -14.46
CA THR A 211 -5.43 -28.24 -14.97
C THR A 211 -5.23 -29.63 -15.58
N ASP A 212 -3.99 -29.98 -15.94
CA ASP A 212 -3.62 -31.33 -16.41
C ASP A 212 -3.27 -32.31 -15.27
N GLY A 213 -3.39 -31.87 -14.02
CA GLY A 213 -3.16 -32.68 -12.83
C GLY A 213 -1.72 -32.70 -12.31
N ARG A 214 -0.76 -32.07 -13.00
CA ARG A 214 0.62 -31.92 -12.48
C ARG A 214 0.64 -30.98 -11.27
N ASN A 215 1.56 -31.28 -10.34
CA ASN A 215 1.84 -30.44 -9.18
C ASN A 215 3.27 -29.90 -9.26
N ILE A 216 3.42 -28.59 -9.06
CA ILE A 216 4.72 -27.91 -9.04
C ILE A 216 4.91 -27.30 -7.64
N PRO A 217 5.75 -27.90 -6.78
CA PRO A 217 6.02 -27.37 -5.45
C PRO A 217 6.93 -26.14 -5.54
N LEU A 218 6.56 -25.07 -4.84
CA LEU A 218 7.31 -23.82 -4.75
C LEU A 218 7.42 -23.37 -3.31
N ALA A 219 8.52 -22.71 -2.97
CA ALA A 219 8.69 -22.05 -1.67
C ALA A 219 7.86 -20.76 -1.56
N GLY A 220 7.63 -20.09 -2.70
CA GLY A 220 6.83 -18.88 -2.79
C GLY A 220 6.31 -18.59 -4.19
N LEU A 221 5.19 -17.88 -4.27
CA LEU A 221 4.54 -17.48 -5.50
C LEU A 221 4.37 -15.95 -5.53
N LEU A 222 5.04 -15.31 -6.49
CA LEU A 222 4.90 -13.90 -6.74
C LEU A 222 3.70 -13.66 -7.67
N ILE A 223 2.84 -12.71 -7.29
CA ILE A 223 1.72 -12.29 -8.13
C ILE A 223 1.55 -10.79 -8.08
N GLN A 224 1.26 -10.20 -9.24
CA GLN A 224 0.83 -8.82 -9.29
C GLN A 224 -0.68 -8.71 -9.09
N THR A 225 -1.07 -7.87 -8.14
CA THR A 225 -2.45 -7.57 -7.80
C THR A 225 -2.90 -6.28 -8.45
N ARG A 226 -4.20 -6.16 -8.71
CA ARG A 226 -4.81 -4.85 -8.95
C ARG A 226 -5.03 -4.17 -7.60
N THR A 227 -4.80 -2.88 -7.51
CA THR A 227 -4.98 -2.10 -6.29
C THR A 227 -6.13 -1.12 -6.42
N ALA A 228 -6.90 -0.96 -5.35
CA ALA A 228 -7.98 0.03 -5.26
C ALA A 228 -7.81 0.91 -4.01
N ILE A 229 -8.21 2.17 -4.12
CA ILE A 229 -8.22 3.13 -3.01
C ILE A 229 -9.29 2.72 -1.99
N THR A 230 -8.94 2.73 -0.71
CA THR A 230 -9.74 2.15 0.38
C THR A 230 -10.82 3.08 0.94
N SER A 231 -10.82 4.35 0.55
CA SER A 231 -11.63 5.40 1.17
C SER A 231 -12.32 6.26 0.12
N PRO A 232 -13.61 6.64 0.32
CA PRO A 232 -14.33 7.48 -0.63
C PRO A 232 -13.94 8.96 -0.55
N ILE A 233 -13.19 9.35 0.48
CA ILE A 233 -12.97 10.75 0.86
C ILE A 233 -12.30 11.55 -0.25
N ALA A 234 -11.28 11.00 -0.89
CA ALA A 234 -10.60 11.67 -1.99
C ALA A 234 -11.54 11.98 -3.16
N SER A 235 -12.38 11.00 -3.55
CA SER A 235 -13.34 11.15 -4.64
C SER A 235 -14.43 12.16 -4.29
N GLN A 236 -14.93 12.15 -3.05
CA GLN A 236 -15.93 13.11 -2.58
C GLN A 236 -15.41 14.56 -2.57
N LEU A 237 -14.13 14.75 -2.25
CA LEU A 237 -13.47 16.05 -2.32
C LEU A 237 -13.10 16.47 -3.76
N GLY A 238 -13.25 15.59 -4.74
CA GLY A 238 -12.88 15.86 -6.14
C GLY A 238 -11.37 15.82 -6.41
N CYS A 239 -10.59 15.11 -5.59
CA CYS A 239 -9.17 14.90 -5.87
C CYS A 239 -8.98 14.17 -7.21
N ALA A 240 -8.00 14.60 -8.01
CA ALA A 240 -7.67 13.91 -9.25
C ALA A 240 -6.92 12.59 -8.96
N PHE A 241 -7.17 11.60 -9.82
CA PHE A 241 -6.50 10.31 -9.81
C PHE A 241 -5.70 10.12 -11.09
N VAL A 242 -4.58 9.41 -11.00
CA VAL A 242 -3.83 8.92 -12.14
C VAL A 242 -4.07 7.42 -12.27
N GLU A 243 -4.39 6.97 -13.48
CA GLU A 243 -4.46 5.53 -13.78
C GLU A 243 -3.04 4.95 -13.85
N GLY A 244 -2.69 4.18 -12.82
CA GLY A 244 -1.42 3.47 -12.73
C GLY A 244 -1.49 2.05 -13.30
N PRO A 245 -0.32 1.39 -13.46
CA PRO A 245 -0.26 0.01 -13.96
C PRO A 245 -1.05 -0.97 -13.09
N LEU A 246 -1.08 -0.76 -11.77
CA LEU A 246 -1.79 -1.62 -10.82
C LEU A 246 -3.22 -1.15 -10.54
N GLY A 247 -3.57 0.08 -10.88
CA GLY A 247 -4.83 0.72 -10.52
C GLY A 247 -4.64 2.21 -10.24
N PRO A 248 -5.74 2.92 -9.92
CA PRO A 248 -5.70 4.35 -9.68
C PRO A 248 -4.98 4.70 -8.38
N TYR A 249 -4.25 5.81 -8.39
CA TYR A 249 -3.68 6.45 -7.21
C TYR A 249 -3.88 7.96 -7.26
N LEU A 250 -3.78 8.64 -6.13
CA LEU A 250 -4.00 10.08 -6.03
C LEU A 250 -2.90 10.87 -6.73
N GLN A 251 -3.30 11.81 -7.58
CA GLN A 251 -2.36 12.77 -8.15
C GLN A 251 -1.92 13.73 -7.04
N THR A 252 -0.61 13.84 -6.85
CA THR A 252 -0.01 14.81 -5.94
C THR A 252 1.11 15.59 -6.63
N ASP A 253 1.35 16.79 -6.13
CA ASP A 253 2.53 17.57 -6.49
C ASP A 253 3.78 17.07 -5.73
N ALA A 254 4.90 17.78 -5.89
CA ALA A 254 6.13 17.42 -5.20
C ALA A 254 6.00 17.52 -3.68
N MET A 255 5.16 18.41 -3.14
CA MET A 255 4.93 18.59 -1.71
C MET A 255 3.86 17.65 -1.13
N MET A 256 3.38 16.70 -1.92
CA MET A 256 2.35 15.73 -1.57
C MET A 256 0.94 16.34 -1.50
N GLU A 257 0.75 17.57 -1.98
CA GLU A 257 -0.57 18.20 -2.08
C GLU A 257 -1.31 17.65 -3.29
N THR A 258 -2.59 17.34 -3.10
CA THR A 258 -3.48 16.89 -4.17
C THR A 258 -3.90 18.07 -5.06
N THR A 259 -4.76 17.81 -6.04
CA THR A 259 -5.38 18.89 -6.83
C THR A 259 -6.35 19.76 -6.02
N ILE A 260 -6.69 19.37 -4.80
CA ILE A 260 -7.50 20.15 -3.87
C ILE A 260 -6.56 20.82 -2.86
N PRO A 261 -6.45 22.17 -2.86
CA PRO A 261 -5.60 22.88 -1.92
C PRO A 261 -5.93 22.49 -0.47
N GLY A 262 -4.91 22.28 0.35
CA GLY A 262 -5.03 21.90 1.77
C GLY A 262 -5.33 20.43 2.00
N VAL A 263 -5.46 19.63 0.94
CA VAL A 263 -5.58 18.18 1.00
C VAL A 263 -4.30 17.56 0.47
N PHE A 264 -3.60 16.82 1.33
CA PHE A 264 -2.36 16.13 1.04
C PHE A 264 -2.61 14.61 0.97
N ALA A 265 -1.76 13.86 0.27
CA ALA A 265 -1.83 12.40 0.24
C ALA A 265 -0.45 11.74 0.38
N CYS A 266 -0.39 10.61 1.07
CA CYS A 266 0.86 9.89 1.31
C CYS A 266 0.65 8.36 1.41
N GLY A 267 1.75 7.62 1.44
CA GLY A 267 1.73 6.15 1.40
C GLY A 267 1.23 5.59 0.07
N ASP A 268 0.75 4.36 0.09
CA ASP A 268 0.30 3.65 -1.12
C ASP A 268 -0.88 4.33 -1.82
N ALA A 269 -1.59 5.25 -1.16
CA ALA A 269 -2.69 5.98 -1.77
C ALA A 269 -2.25 6.91 -2.92
N MET A 270 -0.97 7.31 -2.96
CA MET A 270 -0.42 8.20 -3.98
C MET A 270 0.59 7.52 -4.93
N ILE A 271 1.05 6.30 -4.61
CA ILE A 271 2.11 5.63 -5.38
C ILE A 271 1.71 4.20 -5.73
N ALA A 272 1.88 3.82 -7.00
CA ALA A 272 1.54 2.47 -7.47
C ALA A 272 2.44 1.37 -6.86
N ALA A 273 3.73 1.65 -6.66
CA ALA A 273 4.69 0.72 -6.07
C ALA A 273 5.16 1.22 -4.70
N GLY A 274 4.43 0.80 -3.66
CA GLY A 274 4.67 1.22 -2.28
C GLY A 274 5.72 0.40 -1.53
N SER A 275 6.21 0.96 -0.43
CA SER A 275 6.98 0.25 0.60
C SER A 275 6.85 1.01 1.91
N VAL A 276 7.19 0.36 3.04
CA VAL A 276 7.15 1.02 4.36
C VAL A 276 8.07 2.24 4.40
N GLY A 277 9.29 2.12 3.86
CA GLY A 277 10.24 3.24 3.83
C GLY A 277 9.73 4.43 3.01
N LEU A 278 9.11 4.18 1.85
CA LEU A 278 8.50 5.22 1.03
C LEU A 278 7.30 5.86 1.73
N ALA A 279 6.44 5.06 2.37
CA ALA A 279 5.30 5.53 3.15
C ALA A 279 5.73 6.44 4.31
N VAL A 280 6.81 6.09 5.01
CA VAL A 280 7.38 6.95 6.04
C VAL A 280 7.91 8.25 5.42
N GLY A 281 8.73 8.16 4.38
CA GLY A 281 9.35 9.33 3.75
C GLY A 281 8.34 10.33 3.17
N ASN A 282 7.35 9.85 2.41
CA ASN A 282 6.31 10.71 1.86
C ASN A 282 5.32 11.20 2.93
N GLY A 283 5.09 10.43 4.00
CA GLY A 283 4.35 10.87 5.18
C GLY A 283 5.02 12.05 5.89
N ILE A 284 6.34 12.03 6.08
CA ILE A 284 7.10 13.18 6.61
C ILE A 284 6.81 14.40 5.75
N ARG A 285 6.95 14.26 4.42
CA ARG A 285 6.78 15.36 3.48
C ARG A 285 5.36 15.95 3.54
N ALA A 286 4.33 15.10 3.49
CA ALA A 286 2.93 15.52 3.61
C ALA A 286 2.64 16.23 4.94
N GLY A 287 3.14 15.71 6.06
CA GLY A 287 2.97 16.35 7.38
C GLY A 287 3.65 17.71 7.45
N THR A 288 4.87 17.84 6.93
CA THR A 288 5.57 19.14 6.88
C THR A 288 4.91 20.14 5.93
N ALA A 289 4.39 19.68 4.79
CA ALA A 289 3.70 20.51 3.82
C ALA A 289 2.35 21.00 4.36
N ALA A 290 1.59 20.13 5.02
CA ALA A 290 0.36 20.51 5.72
C ALA A 290 0.62 21.57 6.80
N HIS A 291 1.70 21.42 7.59
CA HIS A 291 2.10 22.46 8.54
C HIS A 291 2.47 23.79 7.87
N HIS A 292 3.27 23.74 6.81
CA HIS A 292 3.63 24.95 6.05
C HIS A 292 2.39 25.64 5.49
N CYS A 293 1.51 24.87 4.88
CA CYS A 293 0.21 25.29 4.40
C CYS A 293 -0.58 26.03 5.49
N LEU A 294 -0.65 25.52 6.73
CA LEU A 294 -1.34 26.20 7.84
C LEU A 294 -0.77 27.59 8.20
N ILE A 295 0.52 27.83 7.98
CA ILE A 295 1.19 29.12 8.27
C ILE A 295 0.92 30.14 7.17
N PHE A 296 1.04 29.72 5.90
CA PHE A 296 1.02 30.62 4.74
C PHE A 296 -0.30 30.59 3.97
N TRP A 297 -1.31 29.89 4.49
CA TRP A 297 -2.62 29.74 3.87
C TRP A 297 -3.24 31.08 3.49
N ASP A 298 -3.18 32.06 4.40
CA ASP A 298 -3.86 33.35 4.23
C ASP A 298 -3.14 34.29 3.26
N ASP A 299 -1.92 33.94 2.84
CA ASP A 299 -1.11 34.67 1.85
C ASP A 299 -1.31 34.15 0.41
N ALA A 300 -2.14 33.12 0.22
CA ALA A 300 -2.43 32.45 -1.07
C ALA A 300 -3.86 32.71 -1.57
#